data_AF-A0AAU8FB18-F1
#
_entry.id   AF-A0AAU8FB18-F1
#
_cell.length_a   1.000
_cell.length_b   1.000
_cell.length_c   1.000
_cell.angle_alpha   90.00
_cell.angle_beta   90.00
_cell.angle_gamma   90.00
#
_symmetry.space_group_name_H-M   'P 1'
#
loop_
_entity.id
_entity.type
_entity.pdbx_description
1 polymer ?
#
loop_
_entity_poly.entity_id
_entity_poly.type
_entity_poly.pdbx_seq_one_letter_code
_entity_poly.pdbx_strand_id
1 'polypeptide(L)'
;MFKKLMKVCALSVVSVGVLFSFQESTFAATDLSSYYDGKNPATTKVYGGSTTCDADGFNAKSTAVYEGSKKVGTVYLRYSNKCHAAWSKLVLDQPAPAVSGGVYAYAVVNKYKNGVFQKSVTSNQGNGTIKTGQTSTYTGMVFDLTADFGYTADAEAVTFNNGYGKTGRY
;
A
#
# COMPACT_ATOMS: atom_id res chain seq x y z
N MET A 1 14.15 -64.43 57.86
CA MET A 1 13.68 -65.18 56.67
C MET A 1 13.35 -64.15 55.59
N PHE A 2 14.20 -63.95 54.56
CA PHE A 2 14.09 -64.55 53.21
C PHE A 2 12.70 -64.33 52.58
N LYS A 3 12.48 -63.81 51.36
CA LYS A 3 13.25 -63.19 50.26
C LYS A 3 12.22 -62.83 49.17
N LYS A 4 12.47 -61.77 48.37
CA LYS A 4 11.93 -61.51 47.00
C LYS A 4 10.44 -61.09 46.93
N LEU A 5 9.99 -60.18 46.06
CA LEU A 5 10.36 -59.94 44.66
C LEU A 5 10.19 -58.46 44.26
N MET A 6 11.16 -57.98 43.48
CA MET A 6 11.11 -56.80 42.61
C MET A 6 9.91 -56.85 41.65
N LYS A 7 9.20 -55.72 41.52
CA LYS A 7 8.52 -55.32 40.29
C LYS A 7 8.87 -53.86 40.00
N VAL A 8 9.73 -53.68 39.01
CA VAL A 8 10.03 -52.40 38.37
C VAL A 8 8.80 -52.02 37.56
N CYS A 9 8.08 -50.97 37.96
CA CYS A 9 7.13 -50.28 37.11
C CYS A 9 7.78 -48.96 36.68
N ALA A 10 8.40 -48.98 35.51
CA ALA A 10 8.75 -47.77 34.78
C ALA A 10 7.44 -47.09 34.34
N LEU A 11 7.14 -45.93 34.93
CA LEU A 11 6.07 -45.05 34.46
C LEU A 11 6.69 -43.95 33.61
N SER A 12 6.51 -44.13 32.32
CA SER A 12 6.80 -43.20 31.23
C SER A 12 5.82 -42.03 31.21
N VAL A 13 6.39 -40.81 31.06
CA VAL A 13 5.98 -39.70 30.18
C VAL A 13 4.54 -39.15 30.32
N VAL A 14 4.40 -37.84 30.57
CA VAL A 14 3.82 -36.85 29.62
C VAL A 14 4.26 -35.44 30.02
N SER A 15 5.15 -34.85 29.22
CA SER A 15 5.41 -33.41 29.18
C SER A 15 4.23 -32.69 28.53
N VAL A 16 3.51 -31.86 29.28
CA VAL A 16 2.45 -30.99 28.74
C VAL A 16 3.13 -29.77 28.11
N GLY A 17 3.52 -29.89 26.85
CA GLY A 17 3.87 -28.75 26.01
C GLY A 17 2.58 -28.08 25.56
N VAL A 18 2.25 -26.92 26.12
CA VAL A 18 1.14 -26.10 25.64
C VAL A 18 1.57 -25.49 24.29
N LEU A 19 1.14 -26.13 23.21
CA LEU A 19 1.19 -25.55 21.86
C LEU A 19 0.16 -24.42 21.79
N PHE A 20 0.63 -23.18 21.87
CA PHE A 20 -0.15 -22.03 21.41
C PHE A 20 -0.18 -22.08 19.89
N SER A 21 -1.18 -22.76 19.32
CA SER A 21 -1.54 -22.59 17.91
C SER A 21 -2.11 -21.19 17.74
N PHE A 22 -1.30 -20.26 17.22
CA PHE A 22 -1.78 -19.01 16.65
C PHE A 22 -2.62 -19.37 15.43
N GLN A 23 -3.93 -19.44 15.63
CA GLN A 23 -4.89 -19.56 14.56
C GLN A 23 -4.92 -18.20 13.85
N GLU A 24 -4.05 -18.03 12.85
CA GLU A 24 -4.17 -16.92 11.91
C GLU A 24 -5.51 -17.07 11.21
N SER A 25 -6.50 -16.29 11.66
CA SER A 25 -7.78 -16.20 11.00
C SER A 25 -7.56 -15.63 9.61
N THR A 26 -7.50 -16.50 8.60
CA THR A 26 -7.59 -16.13 7.20
C THR A 26 -9.00 -15.60 6.95
N PHE A 27 -9.20 -14.31 7.18
CA PHE A 27 -10.38 -13.61 6.70
C PHE A 27 -10.34 -13.68 5.18
N ALA A 28 -11.28 -14.41 4.57
CA ALA A 28 -11.53 -14.33 3.15
C ALA A 28 -11.77 -12.84 2.82
N ALA A 29 -10.90 -12.26 2.02
CA ALA A 29 -11.00 -10.85 1.69
C ALA A 29 -12.31 -10.63 0.95
N THR A 30 -13.11 -9.68 1.42
CA THR A 30 -14.29 -9.20 0.70
C THR A 30 -13.84 -8.11 -0.26
N ASP A 31 -14.41 -8.03 -1.46
CA ASP A 31 -14.16 -6.89 -2.36
C ASP A 31 -14.67 -5.60 -1.70
N LEU A 32 -13.73 -4.82 -1.15
CA LEU A 32 -13.99 -3.55 -0.48
C LEU A 32 -13.69 -2.36 -1.42
N SER A 33 -13.68 -2.58 -2.73
CA SER A 33 -13.42 -1.52 -3.72
C SER A 33 -14.32 -0.30 -3.55
N SER A 34 -15.63 -0.48 -3.30
CA SER A 34 -16.56 0.62 -3.02
C SER A 34 -16.22 1.40 -1.74
N TYR A 35 -15.54 0.76 -0.79
CA TYR A 35 -15.13 1.39 0.45
C TYR A 35 -13.84 2.20 0.31
N TYR A 36 -12.87 1.75 -0.50
CA TYR A 36 -11.56 2.40 -0.58
C TYR A 36 -11.34 3.24 -1.85
N ASP A 37 -11.92 2.85 -2.98
CA ASP A 37 -11.64 3.50 -4.25
C ASP A 37 -12.00 4.99 -4.22
N GLY A 38 -11.05 5.85 -4.59
CA GLY A 38 -11.19 7.29 -4.64
C GLY A 38 -11.12 8.00 -3.28
N LYS A 39 -11.00 7.28 -2.16
CA LYS A 39 -10.95 7.91 -0.82
C LYS A 39 -9.54 8.28 -0.41
N ASN A 40 -9.42 9.34 0.41
CA ASN A 40 -8.13 9.85 0.87
C ASN A 40 -7.50 8.88 1.90
N PRO A 41 -6.28 8.38 1.66
CA PRO A 41 -5.61 7.40 2.54
C PRO A 41 -5.30 7.94 3.94
N ALA A 42 -5.10 9.25 4.08
CA ALA A 42 -4.74 9.88 5.34
C ALA A 42 -5.91 10.00 6.32
N THR A 43 -7.16 9.92 5.83
CA THR A 43 -8.38 10.05 6.65
C THR A 43 -9.23 8.80 6.65
N THR A 44 -9.13 7.96 5.62
CA THR A 44 -9.89 6.71 5.53
C THR A 44 -9.33 5.69 6.50
N LYS A 45 -10.21 5.14 7.35
CA LYS A 45 -9.86 4.10 8.32
C LYS A 45 -9.77 2.74 7.64
N VAL A 46 -8.94 1.86 8.20
CA VAL A 46 -9.01 0.43 7.91
C VAL A 46 -10.44 -0.03 8.23
N TYR A 47 -11.04 -0.80 7.32
CA TYR A 47 -12.38 -1.34 7.53
C TYR A 47 -12.42 -2.16 8.83
N GLY A 48 -13.33 -1.79 9.74
CA GLY A 48 -13.43 -2.41 11.07
C GLY A 48 -12.32 -2.01 12.06
N GLY A 49 -11.48 -1.02 11.75
CA GLY A 49 -10.37 -0.56 12.58
C GLY A 49 -10.36 0.95 12.85
N SER A 50 -9.38 1.40 13.63
CA SER A 50 -9.22 2.81 14.04
C SER A 50 -8.01 3.52 13.41
N THR A 51 -7.08 2.77 12.82
CA THR A 51 -5.92 3.31 12.10
C THR A 51 -6.31 3.74 10.69
N THR A 52 -5.65 4.76 10.14
CA THR A 52 -5.85 5.15 8.74
C THR A 52 -5.03 4.25 7.82
N CYS A 53 -5.42 4.16 6.54
CA CYS A 53 -4.66 3.39 5.56
C CYS A 53 -3.23 3.94 5.40
N ASP A 54 -3.06 5.26 5.46
CA ASP A 54 -1.73 5.88 5.35
C ASP A 54 -0.79 5.53 6.51
N ALA A 55 -1.33 5.34 7.72
CA ALA A 55 -0.56 4.96 8.90
C ALA A 55 -0.02 3.52 8.85
N ASP A 56 -0.68 2.64 8.10
CA ASP A 56 -0.22 1.27 7.79
C ASP A 56 0.52 1.20 6.43
N GLY A 57 0.62 2.33 5.73
CA GLY A 57 1.12 2.39 4.38
C GLY A 57 2.65 2.29 4.28
N PHE A 58 3.14 1.50 3.32
CA PHE A 58 4.55 1.42 2.93
C PHE A 58 4.74 1.72 1.44
N ASN A 59 5.99 1.89 1.00
CA ASN A 59 6.33 2.10 -0.41
C ASN A 59 6.52 0.75 -1.10
N ALA A 60 5.52 0.28 -1.84
CA ALA A 60 5.57 -0.99 -2.55
C ALA A 60 6.47 -0.94 -3.79
N LYS A 61 6.43 0.18 -4.52
CA LYS A 61 7.31 0.46 -5.68
C LYS A 61 7.66 1.95 -5.70
N SER A 62 8.72 2.29 -6.43
CA SER A 62 9.08 3.68 -6.70
C SER A 62 9.75 3.81 -8.06
N THR A 63 9.65 5.00 -8.66
CA THR A 63 10.47 5.37 -9.81
C THR A 63 10.83 6.86 -9.75
N ALA A 64 11.95 7.22 -10.38
CA ALA A 64 12.34 8.61 -10.51
C ALA A 64 11.48 9.33 -11.56
N VAL A 65 11.24 10.62 -11.34
CA VAL A 65 10.55 11.51 -12.28
C VAL A 65 11.60 12.43 -12.90
N TYR A 66 11.64 12.48 -14.23
CA TYR A 66 12.61 13.27 -14.98
C TYR A 66 11.93 14.33 -15.84
N GLU A 67 12.46 15.55 -15.83
CA GLU A 67 12.22 16.59 -16.83
C GLU A 67 13.43 16.66 -17.77
N GLY A 68 13.32 16.10 -18.96
CA GLY A 68 14.49 15.86 -19.82
C GLY A 68 15.47 14.89 -19.14
N SER A 69 16.71 15.32 -18.93
CA SER A 69 17.75 14.55 -18.23
C SER A 69 17.83 14.83 -16.72
N LYS A 70 17.07 15.81 -16.21
CA LYS A 70 17.12 16.22 -14.80
C LYS A 70 16.10 15.45 -13.98
N LYS A 71 16.55 14.73 -12.95
CA LYS A 71 15.66 14.19 -11.93
C LYS A 71 15.04 15.34 -11.13
N VAL A 72 13.72 15.36 -11.03
CA VAL A 72 12.96 16.40 -10.30
C VAL A 72 12.20 15.84 -9.09
N GLY A 73 12.08 14.52 -8.99
CA GLY A 73 11.42 13.88 -7.87
C GLY A 73 11.36 12.37 -7.99
N THR A 74 10.55 11.77 -7.14
CA THR A 74 10.28 10.33 -7.09
C THR A 74 8.79 10.12 -6.88
N VAL A 75 8.19 9.24 -7.67
CA VAL A 75 6.83 8.76 -7.45
C VAL A 75 6.88 7.39 -6.78
N TYR A 76 6.06 7.22 -5.75
CA TYR A 76 5.92 6.01 -4.97
C TYR A 76 4.53 5.43 -5.20
N LEU A 77 4.46 4.14 -5.46
CA LEU A 77 3.24 3.37 -5.23
C LEU A 77 3.22 2.99 -3.76
N ARG A 78 2.34 3.63 -3.00
CA ARG A 78 2.08 3.32 -1.60
C ARG A 78 1.04 2.21 -1.52
N TYR A 79 1.15 1.34 -0.53
CA TYR A 79 0.22 0.24 -0.28
C TYR A 79 0.01 0.03 1.22
N SER A 80 -1.21 -0.30 1.63
CA SER A 80 -1.51 -0.78 2.99
C SER A 80 -1.99 -2.23 2.95
N ASN A 81 -1.33 -3.10 3.71
CA ASN A 81 -1.71 -4.50 3.83
C ASN A 81 -3.07 -4.65 4.52
N LYS A 82 -3.41 -3.77 5.46
CA LYS A 82 -4.69 -3.84 6.17
C LYS A 82 -5.86 -3.30 5.36
N CYS A 83 -5.63 -2.26 4.55
CA CYS A 83 -6.68 -1.72 3.67
C CYS A 83 -6.79 -2.48 2.35
N HIS A 84 -5.79 -3.27 1.98
CA HIS A 84 -5.64 -3.85 0.64
C HIS A 84 -5.86 -2.78 -0.45
N ALA A 85 -5.19 -1.65 -0.28
CA ALA A 85 -5.39 -0.50 -1.13
C ALA A 85 -4.07 0.19 -1.42
N ALA A 86 -3.94 0.66 -2.66
CA ALA A 86 -2.78 1.36 -3.19
C ALA A 86 -3.11 2.83 -3.52
N TRP A 87 -2.11 3.70 -3.47
CA TRP A 87 -2.21 5.08 -3.94
C TRP A 87 -0.86 5.58 -4.42
N SER A 88 -0.87 6.58 -5.30
CA SER A 88 0.36 7.21 -5.78
C SER A 88 0.72 8.37 -4.85
N LYS A 89 2.02 8.51 -4.54
CA LYS A 89 2.59 9.66 -3.82
C LYS A 89 3.79 10.19 -4.58
N LEU A 90 3.73 11.43 -5.04
CA LEU A 90 4.85 12.13 -5.65
C LEU A 90 5.55 12.98 -4.59
N VAL A 91 6.88 12.90 -4.53
CA VAL A 91 7.73 13.78 -3.73
C VAL A 91 8.79 14.38 -4.65
N LEU A 92 8.86 15.70 -4.71
CA LEU A 92 9.86 16.45 -5.46
C LEU A 92 11.14 16.57 -4.67
N ASP A 93 12.27 16.60 -5.38
CA ASP A 93 13.58 16.78 -4.77
C ASP A 93 13.79 18.23 -4.28
N GLN A 94 13.04 19.18 -4.85
CA GLN A 94 13.03 20.60 -4.49
C GLN A 94 11.59 21.14 -4.49
N PRO A 95 11.29 22.23 -3.74
CA PRO A 95 10.00 22.89 -3.81
C PRO A 95 9.64 23.28 -5.25
N ALA A 96 8.37 23.09 -5.61
CA ALA A 96 7.89 23.36 -6.96
C ALA A 96 8.10 24.84 -7.35
N PRO A 97 8.66 25.11 -8.55
CA PRO A 97 8.77 26.47 -9.07
C PRO A 97 7.39 27.04 -9.41
N ALA A 98 7.34 28.36 -9.57
CA ALA A 98 6.16 29.01 -10.15
C ALA A 98 6.06 28.68 -11.64
N VAL A 99 4.87 28.28 -12.09
CA VAL A 99 4.55 27.98 -13.50
C VAL A 99 3.27 28.66 -13.91
N SER A 100 3.08 28.88 -15.22
CA SER A 100 1.82 29.38 -15.74
C SER A 100 0.70 28.37 -15.47
N GLY A 101 -0.45 28.83 -14.98
CA GLY A 101 -1.56 27.97 -14.56
C GLY A 101 -1.50 27.48 -13.10
N GLY A 102 -0.41 27.74 -12.37
CA GLY A 102 -0.33 27.57 -10.91
C GLY A 102 -0.29 26.13 -10.38
N VAL A 103 -0.27 25.12 -11.27
CA VAL A 103 -0.10 23.70 -10.93
C VAL A 103 1.17 23.20 -11.58
N TYR A 104 2.13 22.78 -10.75
CA TYR A 104 3.41 22.28 -11.20
C TYR A 104 3.41 20.77 -11.44
N ALA A 105 2.77 19.96 -10.60
CA ALA A 105 2.77 18.52 -10.78
C ALA A 105 1.55 17.85 -10.18
N TYR A 106 1.22 16.66 -10.68
CA TYR A 106 0.17 15.81 -10.15
C TYR A 106 0.59 14.34 -10.16
N ALA A 107 -0.11 13.56 -9.35
CA ALA A 107 0.07 12.11 -9.24
C ALA A 107 -1.19 11.40 -9.74
N VAL A 108 -1.01 10.19 -10.27
CA VAL A 108 -2.08 9.30 -10.71
C VAL A 108 -1.79 7.89 -10.19
N VAL A 109 -2.81 7.18 -9.75
CA VAL A 109 -2.76 5.73 -9.53
C VAL A 109 -3.70 5.06 -10.52
N ASN A 110 -3.21 4.02 -11.18
CA ASN A 110 -3.99 3.25 -12.13
C ASN A 110 -4.34 1.89 -11.53
N LYS A 111 -5.61 1.50 -11.65
CA LYS A 111 -6.12 0.22 -11.19
C LYS A 111 -6.31 -0.72 -12.37
N TYR A 112 -5.92 -1.97 -12.20
CA TYR A 112 -6.11 -3.05 -13.16
C TYR A 112 -6.85 -4.20 -12.49
N LYS A 113 -7.58 -4.99 -13.28
CA LYS A 113 -8.16 -6.27 -12.88
C LYS A 113 -7.76 -7.33 -13.89
N ASN A 114 -7.09 -8.39 -13.46
CA ASN A 114 -6.56 -9.44 -14.33
C ASN A 114 -5.73 -8.86 -15.50
N GLY A 115 -4.92 -7.84 -15.21
CA GLY A 115 -4.09 -7.14 -16.20
C GLY A 115 -4.82 -6.11 -17.08
N VAL A 116 -6.15 -6.03 -17.02
CA VAL A 116 -6.98 -5.09 -17.81
C VAL A 116 -7.17 -3.79 -17.04
N PHE A 117 -6.90 -2.66 -17.68
CA PHE A 117 -7.10 -1.33 -17.10
C PHE A 117 -8.56 -1.12 -16.70
N GLN A 118 -8.78 -0.60 -15.51
CA GLN A 118 -10.12 -0.31 -14.98
C GLN A 118 -10.34 1.20 -14.89
N LYS A 119 -9.44 1.92 -14.20
CA LYS A 119 -9.57 3.36 -13.98
C LYS A 119 -8.27 3.99 -13.49
N SER A 120 -8.26 5.32 -13.54
CA SER A 120 -7.26 6.18 -12.91
C SER A 120 -7.89 7.02 -11.81
N VAL A 121 -7.15 7.23 -10.72
CA VAL A 121 -7.49 8.18 -9.65
C VAL A 121 -6.35 9.18 -9.55
N THR A 122 -6.69 10.47 -9.50
CA THR A 122 -5.72 11.57 -9.49
C THR A 122 -5.50 12.12 -8.10
N SER A 123 -4.48 12.97 -7.95
CA SER A 123 -4.20 13.69 -6.72
C SER A 123 -5.36 14.57 -6.24
N ASN A 124 -6.28 14.98 -7.12
CA ASN A 124 -7.46 15.77 -6.73
C ASN A 124 -8.40 15.00 -5.78
N GLN A 125 -8.37 13.67 -5.82
CA GLN A 125 -9.11 12.81 -4.88
C GLN A 125 -8.30 12.45 -3.62
N GLY A 126 -7.05 12.92 -3.52
CA GLY A 126 -6.19 12.79 -2.35
C GLY A 126 -6.02 14.14 -1.64
N ASN A 127 -4.82 14.72 -1.70
CA ASN A 127 -4.52 16.04 -1.11
C ASN A 127 -4.34 17.18 -2.12
N GLY A 128 -4.79 17.00 -3.36
CA GLY A 128 -4.67 18.00 -4.42
C GLY A 128 -3.32 17.99 -5.12
N THR A 129 -3.18 18.75 -6.20
CA THR A 129 -1.93 18.85 -6.99
C THR A 129 -0.84 19.65 -6.28
N ILE A 130 0.41 19.52 -6.76
CA ILE A 130 1.54 20.34 -6.29
C ILE A 130 1.48 21.71 -6.95
N LYS A 131 1.41 22.75 -6.13
CA LYS A 131 1.51 24.17 -6.51
C LYS A 131 2.86 24.75 -6.07
N THR A 132 3.12 26.01 -6.44
CA THR A 132 4.35 26.74 -6.08
C THR A 132 4.72 26.57 -4.60
N GLY A 133 5.98 26.20 -4.34
CA GLY A 133 6.53 26.03 -3.00
C GLY A 133 6.19 24.70 -2.31
N GLN A 134 5.28 23.89 -2.85
CA GLN A 134 4.98 22.56 -2.32
C GLN A 134 5.95 21.51 -2.84
N THR A 135 6.15 20.43 -2.07
CA THR A 135 7.10 19.35 -2.41
C THR A 135 6.43 18.00 -2.63
N SER A 136 5.14 17.84 -2.33
CA SER A 136 4.51 16.53 -2.47
C SER A 136 3.01 16.57 -2.70
N THR A 137 2.51 15.48 -3.28
CA THR A 137 1.09 15.19 -3.47
C THR A 137 0.86 13.69 -3.39
N TYR A 138 -0.38 13.27 -3.12
CA TYR A 138 -0.83 11.90 -3.23
C TYR A 138 -2.27 11.79 -3.73
N THR A 139 -2.60 10.64 -4.29
CA THR A 139 -3.93 10.33 -4.83
C THR A 139 -4.90 9.82 -3.78
N GLY A 140 -6.18 9.78 -4.14
CA GLY A 140 -7.10 8.84 -3.49
C GLY A 140 -6.64 7.40 -3.74
N MET A 141 -7.14 6.47 -2.95
CA MET A 141 -6.77 5.06 -3.02
C MET A 141 -7.48 4.31 -4.15
N VAL A 142 -6.94 3.16 -4.51
CA VAL A 142 -7.61 2.11 -5.27
C VAL A 142 -7.44 0.79 -4.51
N PHE A 143 -8.51 0.03 -4.34
CA PHE A 143 -8.46 -1.32 -3.81
C PHE A 143 -7.61 -2.20 -4.73
N ASP A 144 -6.64 -2.86 -4.12
CA ASP A 144 -5.54 -3.56 -4.74
C ASP A 144 -5.25 -4.81 -3.89
N LEU A 145 -5.76 -5.94 -4.36
CA LEU A 145 -5.69 -7.23 -3.71
C LEU A 145 -5.27 -8.28 -4.73
N THR A 146 -4.01 -8.67 -4.61
CA THR A 146 -3.29 -9.43 -5.62
C THR A 146 -3.55 -10.93 -5.57
N ALA A 147 -3.76 -11.51 -4.38
CA ALA A 147 -3.84 -12.98 -4.22
C ALA A 147 -5.09 -13.62 -4.84
N ASP A 148 -6.28 -13.05 -4.63
CA ASP A 148 -7.55 -13.74 -4.96
C ASP A 148 -8.46 -12.97 -5.93
N PHE A 149 -8.31 -11.64 -6.04
CA PHE A 149 -9.21 -10.79 -6.82
C PHE A 149 -8.59 -10.26 -8.12
N GLY A 150 -7.29 -10.50 -8.32
CA GLY A 150 -6.55 -10.09 -9.50
C GLY A 150 -6.43 -8.58 -9.68
N TYR A 151 -6.62 -7.81 -8.61
CA TYR A 151 -6.36 -6.37 -8.64
C TYR A 151 -4.86 -6.12 -8.53
N THR A 152 -4.37 -5.17 -9.32
CA THR A 152 -3.00 -4.65 -9.26
C THR A 152 -3.05 -3.14 -9.50
N ALA A 153 -2.03 -2.41 -9.03
CA ALA A 153 -1.92 -0.98 -9.28
C ALA A 153 -0.53 -0.54 -9.73
N ASP A 154 -0.47 0.56 -10.47
CA ASP A 154 0.77 1.31 -10.71
C ASP A 154 0.58 2.80 -10.40
N ALA A 155 1.69 3.48 -10.14
CA ALA A 155 1.72 4.89 -9.82
C ALA A 155 2.44 5.68 -10.92
N GLU A 156 1.86 6.82 -11.28
CA GLU A 156 2.40 7.78 -12.23
C GLU A 156 2.52 9.17 -11.61
N ALA A 157 3.46 9.93 -12.12
CA ALA A 157 3.64 11.35 -11.83
C ALA A 157 3.92 12.10 -13.13
N VAL A 158 3.29 13.27 -13.24
CA VAL A 158 3.45 14.18 -14.37
C VAL A 158 3.72 15.58 -13.84
N THR A 159 4.68 16.26 -14.46
CA THR A 159 5.02 17.65 -14.15
C THR A 159 4.63 18.58 -15.31
N PHE A 160 4.56 19.87 -15.03
CA PHE A 160 4.22 20.93 -15.98
C PHE A 160 5.18 20.97 -17.16
N ASN A 161 6.48 20.69 -16.95
CA ASN A 161 7.49 20.68 -18.00
C ASN A 161 7.59 19.32 -18.71
N ASN A 162 6.49 18.59 -18.86
CA ASN A 162 6.42 17.25 -19.47
C ASN A 162 7.32 16.20 -18.81
N GLY A 163 7.69 16.39 -17.54
CA GLY A 163 8.42 15.37 -16.81
C GLY A 163 7.51 14.23 -16.39
N TYR A 164 8.03 13.00 -16.45
CA TYR A 164 7.24 11.78 -16.28
C TYR A 164 7.98 10.74 -15.42
N GLY A 165 7.22 9.95 -14.69
CA GLY A 165 7.68 8.72 -14.05
C GLY A 165 6.51 7.79 -13.81
N LYS A 166 6.72 6.49 -14.10
CA LYS A 166 5.75 5.41 -13.86
C LYS A 166 6.40 4.21 -13.19
N THR A 167 5.76 3.68 -12.15
CA THR A 167 6.20 2.43 -11.50
C THR A 167 5.78 1.21 -12.30
N GLY A 168 6.42 0.06 -12.05
CA GLY A 168 5.80 -1.22 -12.37
C GLY A 168 4.52 -1.45 -11.55
N ARG A 169 3.72 -2.43 -11.97
CA ARG A 169 2.56 -2.89 -11.20
C ARG A 169 3.02 -3.63 -9.93
N TYR A 170 2.26 -3.47 -8.86
CA TYR A 170 2.34 -4.26 -7.63
C TYR A 170 1.14 -5.20 -7.56
#